data_AF-A0A9X4L2L6-F1
#
_entry.id   AF-A0A9X4L2L6-F1
#
_cell.length_a   1.000
_cell.length_b   1.000
_cell.length_c   1.000
_cell.angle_alpha   90.00
_cell.angle_beta   90.00
_cell.angle_gamma   90.00
#
_symmetry.space_group_name_H-M   'P 1'
#
loop_
_entity.id
_entity.type
_entity.pdbx_description
1 polymer ?
#
loop_
_entity_poly.entity_id
_entity_poly.type
_entity_poly.pdbx_seq_one_letter_code
_entity_poly.pdbx_strand_id
1 'polypeptide(L)'
;MSTELPKIGRPATQALNNIGVTTLEKVAQYERTALLGIHGIGPKAIEILHEALIDINLNFNNETESDLPFKLTGDLNCDNAPKRKVMLDFLIGSILVDKAQLFEAVTEDFIWEVPGAIELHGFEAFYDEINEHKFDIASLEVTHNISHGKLGAVHGTQIAQNGDSVYFADFFEFESHSKNAKVKKITSYVIMNEGES
;
A
#
# COMPACT_ATOMS: atom_id res chain seq x y z
N MET A 1 24.42 17.68 -1.48
CA MET A 1 23.91 18.83 -2.26
C MET A 1 22.45 18.99 -1.90
N SER A 2 21.90 20.20 -1.95
CA SER A 2 20.48 20.44 -1.64
C SER A 2 19.72 20.74 -2.91
N THR A 3 18.57 20.12 -3.10
CA THR A 3 17.76 20.21 -4.32
C THR A 3 16.65 21.24 -4.12
N GLU A 4 16.52 22.18 -5.06
CA GLU A 4 15.50 23.22 -5.01
C GLU A 4 14.07 22.65 -5.14
N LEU A 5 13.08 23.39 -4.60
CA LEU A 5 11.68 23.00 -4.72
C LEU A 5 11.19 23.12 -6.18
N PRO A 6 10.33 22.19 -6.64
CA PRO A 6 9.70 22.28 -7.95
C PRO A 6 8.77 23.49 -8.03
N LYS A 7 8.36 23.86 -9.25
CA LYS A 7 7.38 24.92 -9.47
C LYS A 7 6.01 24.50 -8.96
N ILE A 8 5.65 24.98 -7.79
CA ILE A 8 4.31 24.84 -7.19
C ILE A 8 3.58 26.19 -7.13
N GLY A 9 2.29 26.18 -6.79
CA GLY A 9 1.50 27.40 -6.67
C GLY A 9 2.06 28.35 -5.61
N ARG A 10 1.96 29.68 -5.87
CA ARG A 10 2.47 30.73 -4.97
C ARG A 10 2.06 30.57 -3.49
N PRO A 11 0.80 30.20 -3.16
CA PRO A 11 0.43 29.98 -1.77
C PRO A 11 1.22 28.85 -1.10
N ALA A 12 1.45 27.74 -1.81
CA ALA A 12 2.19 26.60 -1.29
C ALA A 12 3.68 26.91 -1.14
N THR A 13 4.29 27.61 -2.11
CA THR A 13 5.68 28.08 -2.00
C THR A 13 5.87 28.98 -0.78
N GLN A 14 4.94 29.92 -0.54
CA GLN A 14 5.00 30.79 0.62
C GLN A 14 4.83 30.02 1.93
N ALA A 15 3.89 29.08 1.99
CA ALA A 15 3.66 28.25 3.16
C ALA A 15 4.90 27.43 3.54
N LEU A 16 5.55 26.76 2.58
CA LEU A 16 6.78 26.00 2.81
C LEU A 16 7.93 26.91 3.29
N ASN A 17 8.13 28.06 2.64
CA ASN A 17 9.16 29.01 3.04
C ASN A 17 8.94 29.54 4.47
N ASN A 18 7.69 29.78 4.87
CA ASN A 18 7.35 30.27 6.20
C ASN A 18 7.69 29.26 7.31
N ILE A 19 7.66 27.96 7.02
CA ILE A 19 8.10 26.91 7.94
C ILE A 19 9.58 26.53 7.77
N GLY A 20 10.32 27.27 6.93
CA GLY A 20 11.75 27.05 6.69
C GLY A 20 12.06 25.85 5.78
N VAL A 21 11.07 25.31 5.07
CA VAL A 21 11.21 24.22 4.10
C VAL A 21 11.47 24.82 2.73
N THR A 22 12.74 24.79 2.31
CA THR A 22 13.21 25.45 1.08
C THR A 22 13.84 24.49 0.08
N THR A 23 13.93 23.20 0.41
CA THR A 23 14.59 22.17 -0.40
C THR A 23 13.80 20.87 -0.32
N LEU A 24 13.93 20.00 -1.33
CA LEU A 24 13.23 18.71 -1.34
C LEU A 24 13.69 17.81 -0.18
N GLU A 25 14.96 17.85 0.22
CA GLU A 25 15.45 17.08 1.37
C GLU A 25 14.79 17.51 2.69
N LYS A 26 14.39 18.79 2.81
CA LYS A 26 13.61 19.25 3.96
C LYS A 26 12.14 18.83 3.84
N VAL A 27 11.58 18.82 2.64
CA VAL A 27 10.21 18.32 2.41
C VAL A 27 10.11 16.85 2.83
N ALA A 28 11.12 16.04 2.50
CA ALA A 28 11.22 14.62 2.87
C ALA A 28 11.18 14.35 4.39
N GLN A 29 11.39 15.37 5.24
CA GLN A 29 11.30 15.22 6.70
C GLN A 29 9.88 15.33 7.25
N TYR A 30 8.91 15.68 6.41
CA TYR A 30 7.51 15.84 6.79
C TYR A 30 6.63 14.76 6.19
N GLU A 31 5.60 14.37 6.94
CA GLU A 31 4.52 13.55 6.40
C GLU A 31 3.71 14.32 5.36
N ARG A 32 3.19 13.61 4.35
CA ARG A 32 2.29 14.19 3.36
C ARG A 32 1.09 14.86 4.01
N THR A 33 0.46 14.18 4.97
CA THR A 33 -0.71 14.65 5.73
C THR A 33 -0.39 15.90 6.54
N ALA A 34 0.80 15.95 7.15
CA ALA A 34 1.26 17.12 7.90
C ALA A 34 1.41 18.35 7.00
N LEU A 35 2.03 18.19 5.82
CA LEU A 35 2.14 19.29 4.86
C LEU A 35 0.80 19.70 4.27
N LEU A 36 -0.08 18.74 3.97
CA LEU A 36 -1.43 19.02 3.48
C LEU A 36 -2.29 19.75 4.52
N GLY A 37 -1.99 19.58 5.81
CA GLY A 37 -2.64 20.30 6.91
C GLY A 37 -2.27 21.78 7.01
N ILE A 38 -1.20 22.22 6.33
CA ILE A 38 -0.75 23.61 6.37
C ILE A 38 -1.59 24.47 5.42
N HIS A 39 -2.14 25.56 5.96
CA HIS A 39 -2.91 26.53 5.17
C HIS A 39 -2.10 27.05 3.97
N GLY A 40 -2.62 26.85 2.76
CA GLY A 40 -1.99 27.26 1.51
C GLY A 40 -1.31 26.12 0.74
N ILE A 41 -1.12 24.94 1.35
CA ILE A 41 -0.62 23.74 0.68
C ILE A 41 -1.81 22.86 0.30
N GLY A 42 -2.11 22.78 -0.99
CA GLY A 42 -3.21 21.96 -1.51
C GLY A 42 -2.75 20.61 -2.07
N PRO A 43 -3.69 19.68 -2.36
CA PRO A 43 -3.38 18.36 -2.91
C PRO A 43 -2.49 18.41 -4.16
N LYS A 44 -2.71 19.42 -5.03
CA LYS A 44 -1.91 19.54 -6.24
C LYS A 44 -0.44 19.92 -5.98
N ALA A 45 -0.16 20.71 -4.94
CA ALA A 45 1.21 21.02 -4.56
C ALA A 45 1.91 19.77 -4.00
N ILE A 46 1.18 18.98 -3.22
CA ILE A 46 1.63 17.71 -2.66
C ILE A 46 1.97 16.69 -3.76
N GLU A 47 1.13 16.55 -4.79
CA GLU A 47 1.42 15.69 -5.95
C GLU A 47 2.74 16.07 -6.64
N ILE A 48 2.93 17.37 -6.92
CA ILE A 48 4.15 17.86 -7.60
C ILE A 48 5.39 17.64 -6.73
N LEU A 49 5.27 17.85 -5.41
CA LEU A 49 6.35 17.58 -4.47
C LEU A 49 6.70 16.08 -4.42
N HIS A 50 5.69 15.20 -4.48
CA HIS A 50 5.90 13.76 -4.52
C HIS A 50 6.69 13.32 -5.76
N GLU A 51 6.28 13.77 -6.94
CA GLU A 51 6.97 13.45 -8.20
C GLU A 51 8.44 13.92 -8.14
N ALA A 52 8.67 15.14 -7.66
CA ALA A 52 10.02 15.69 -7.54
C ALA A 52 10.89 14.98 -6.48
N LEU A 53 10.29 14.45 -5.41
CA LEU A 53 10.98 13.63 -4.43
C LEU A 53 11.42 12.28 -5.04
N ILE A 54 10.53 11.62 -5.77
CA ILE A 54 10.82 10.35 -6.46
C ILE A 54 11.97 10.52 -7.46
N ASP A 55 11.99 11.62 -8.23
CA ASP A 55 13.05 11.90 -9.21
C ASP A 55 14.46 11.95 -8.59
N ILE A 56 14.56 12.20 -7.27
CA ILE A 56 15.82 12.22 -6.52
C ILE A 56 15.96 11.07 -5.51
N ASN A 57 15.14 10.03 -5.65
CA ASN A 57 15.08 8.86 -4.75
C ASN A 57 14.87 9.26 -3.28
N LEU A 58 13.96 10.22 -3.05
CA LEU A 58 13.45 10.56 -1.72
C LEU A 58 11.94 10.35 -1.69
N ASN A 59 11.36 10.37 -0.49
CA ASN A 59 9.93 10.34 -0.29
C ASN A 59 9.55 11.18 0.93
N PHE A 60 8.25 11.44 1.16
CA PHE A 60 7.81 12.10 2.39
C PHE A 60 8.12 11.23 3.61
N ASN A 61 8.24 11.85 4.77
CA ASN A 61 8.44 11.11 6.01
C ASN A 61 7.22 10.23 6.27
N ASN A 62 7.44 8.98 6.67
CA ASN A 62 6.41 7.95 6.80
C ASN A 62 5.61 7.63 5.51
N GLU A 63 5.94 8.25 4.36
CA GLU A 63 5.66 7.67 3.04
C GLU A 63 6.94 6.98 2.61
N THR A 64 7.20 5.82 3.18
CA THR A 64 8.35 5.06 2.72
C THR A 64 8.10 4.70 1.24
N GLU A 65 8.99 5.18 0.35
CA GLU A 65 9.51 4.25 -0.63
C GLU A 65 10.05 3.11 0.22
N SER A 66 9.29 2.04 0.19
CA SER A 66 9.07 1.20 1.34
C SER A 66 10.40 0.60 1.80
N ASP A 67 10.77 0.68 3.10
CA ASP A 67 11.77 -0.20 3.74
C ASP A 67 11.24 -1.66 3.75
N LEU A 68 10.51 -2.07 2.70
CA LEU A 68 10.08 -3.42 2.51
C LEU A 68 11.33 -4.24 2.22
N PRO A 69 11.41 -5.45 2.80
CA PRO A 69 12.48 -6.39 2.50
C PRO A 69 12.39 -6.95 1.06
N PHE A 70 11.50 -6.42 0.23
CA PHE A 70 11.21 -6.86 -1.13
C PHE A 70 10.89 -5.67 -2.05
N LYS A 71 11.10 -5.86 -3.35
CA LYS A 71 10.78 -4.87 -4.37
C LYS A 71 9.27 -4.82 -4.63
N LEU A 72 8.65 -3.65 -4.50
CA LEU A 72 7.24 -3.43 -4.81
C LEU A 72 7.09 -2.63 -6.12
N THR A 73 6.33 -3.14 -7.08
CA THR A 73 6.09 -2.47 -8.38
C THR A 73 4.64 -2.63 -8.87
N GLY A 74 4.24 -1.82 -9.86
CA GLY A 74 2.97 -2.00 -10.58
C GLY A 74 1.95 -0.89 -10.34
N ASP A 75 0.66 -1.25 -10.33
CA ASP A 75 -0.48 -0.35 -10.08
C ASP A 75 -0.62 -0.02 -8.58
N LEU A 76 0.30 0.82 -8.10
CA LEU A 76 0.39 1.25 -6.70
C LEU A 76 -0.40 2.55 -6.43
N ASN A 77 -0.86 3.23 -7.49
CA ASN A 77 -1.50 4.53 -7.38
C ASN A 77 -2.87 4.41 -6.72
N CYS A 78 -3.06 5.09 -5.59
CA CYS A 78 -4.30 5.07 -4.82
C CYS A 78 -5.09 6.40 -4.85
N ASP A 79 -4.88 7.21 -5.89
CA ASP A 79 -5.47 8.56 -6.03
C ASP A 79 -6.97 8.59 -5.71
N ASN A 80 -7.31 9.21 -4.58
CA ASN A 80 -8.68 9.36 -4.08
C ASN A 80 -9.51 8.06 -4.01
N ALA A 81 -8.85 6.90 -3.92
CA ALA A 81 -9.48 5.59 -3.83
C ALA A 81 -9.03 4.86 -2.55
N PRO A 82 -9.59 5.22 -1.38
CA PRO A 82 -9.20 4.69 -0.07
C PRO A 82 -9.18 3.16 0.01
N LYS A 83 -10.10 2.48 -0.69
CA LYS A 83 -10.17 1.02 -0.70
C LYS A 83 -9.01 0.36 -1.44
N ARG A 84 -8.50 0.99 -2.51
CA ARG A 84 -7.30 0.50 -3.22
C ARG A 84 -6.08 0.54 -2.31
N LYS A 85 -5.99 1.57 -1.47
CA LYS A 85 -4.97 1.68 -0.43
C LYS A 85 -5.12 0.57 0.61
N VAL A 86 -6.33 0.35 1.15
CA VAL A 86 -6.57 -0.73 2.13
C VAL A 86 -6.20 -2.10 1.56
N MET A 87 -6.53 -2.40 0.29
CA MET A 87 -6.16 -3.68 -0.33
C MET A 87 -4.64 -3.83 -0.52
N LEU A 88 -3.96 -2.76 -0.96
CA LEU A 88 -2.51 -2.78 -1.12
C LEU A 88 -1.80 -2.93 0.23
N ASP A 89 -2.23 -2.15 1.24
CA ASP A 89 -1.70 -2.23 2.59
C ASP A 89 -1.97 -3.62 3.20
N PHE A 90 -3.12 -4.24 2.92
CA PHE A 90 -3.43 -5.61 3.36
C PHE A 90 -2.49 -6.66 2.73
N LEU A 91 -2.21 -6.56 1.42
CA LEU A 91 -1.25 -7.45 0.76
C LEU A 91 0.15 -7.33 1.39
N ILE A 92 0.63 -6.10 1.57
CA ILE A 92 1.92 -5.81 2.19
C ILE A 92 1.96 -6.35 3.63
N GLY A 93 0.93 -6.04 4.43
CA GLY A 93 0.80 -6.52 5.80
C GLY A 93 0.78 -8.05 5.89
N SER A 94 0.16 -8.73 4.92
CA SER A 94 0.11 -10.19 4.86
C SER A 94 1.50 -10.79 4.62
N ILE A 95 2.28 -10.20 3.70
CA ILE A 95 3.65 -10.63 3.39
C ILE A 95 4.59 -10.37 4.59
N LEU A 96 4.46 -9.21 5.24
CA LEU A 96 5.25 -8.85 6.40
C LEU A 96 4.84 -9.60 7.67
N VAL A 97 3.61 -10.13 7.68
CA VAL A 97 2.93 -10.67 8.85
C VAL A 97 2.77 -9.59 9.94
N ASP A 98 2.37 -8.39 9.53
CA ASP A 98 2.11 -7.26 10.43
C ASP A 98 0.72 -7.41 11.07
N LYS A 99 0.69 -8.01 12.26
CA LYS A 99 -0.55 -8.27 13.00
C LYS A 99 -1.37 -7.01 13.24
N ALA A 100 -0.74 -5.89 13.58
CA ALA A 100 -1.45 -4.67 13.96
C ALA A 100 -2.15 -4.06 12.74
N GLN A 101 -1.42 -3.93 11.62
CA GLN A 101 -1.97 -3.40 10.38
C GLN A 101 -3.12 -4.28 9.84
N LEU A 102 -2.94 -5.60 9.85
CA LEU A 102 -3.96 -6.52 9.35
C LEU A 102 -5.22 -6.52 10.22
N PHE A 103 -5.06 -6.46 11.55
CA PHE A 103 -6.19 -6.41 12.48
C PHE A 103 -7.02 -5.13 12.29
N GLU A 104 -6.38 -4.00 11.99
CA GLU A 104 -7.08 -2.76 11.70
C GLU A 104 -7.85 -2.80 10.38
N ALA A 105 -7.35 -3.52 9.38
CA ALA A 105 -7.93 -3.59 8.04
C ALA A 105 -9.22 -4.43 7.95
N VAL A 106 -9.41 -5.42 8.83
CA VAL A 106 -10.52 -6.39 8.74
C VAL A 106 -11.58 -6.20 9.83
N THR A 107 -12.76 -6.80 9.64
CA THR A 107 -13.83 -6.87 10.65
C THR A 107 -13.58 -7.99 11.66
N GLU A 108 -14.27 -7.97 12.79
CA GLU A 108 -14.19 -9.06 13.79
C GLU A 108 -14.70 -10.40 13.21
N ASP A 109 -15.72 -10.34 12.34
CA ASP A 109 -16.32 -11.49 11.63
C ASP A 109 -15.68 -11.74 10.26
N PHE A 110 -14.39 -11.41 10.11
CA PHE A 110 -13.65 -11.56 8.86
C PHE A 110 -13.60 -13.01 8.37
N ILE A 111 -13.71 -13.21 7.06
CA ILE A 111 -13.61 -14.51 6.41
C ILE A 111 -12.52 -14.47 5.33
N TRP A 112 -11.61 -15.44 5.36
CA TRP A 112 -10.68 -15.68 4.25
C TRP A 112 -10.96 -17.05 3.62
N GLU A 113 -11.10 -17.07 2.30
CA GLU A 113 -11.43 -18.28 1.53
C GLU A 113 -10.43 -18.47 0.40
N VAL A 114 -9.89 -19.67 0.28
CA VAL A 114 -9.20 -20.18 -0.91
C VAL A 114 -10.06 -21.31 -1.46
N PRO A 115 -10.85 -21.08 -2.52
CA PRO A 115 -11.84 -22.04 -2.99
C PRO A 115 -11.23 -23.41 -3.28
N GLY A 116 -11.80 -24.46 -2.68
CA GLY A 116 -11.33 -25.84 -2.82
C GLY A 116 -10.15 -26.23 -1.95
N ALA A 117 -9.61 -25.31 -1.14
CA ALA A 117 -8.52 -25.58 -0.21
C ALA A 117 -8.91 -25.30 1.25
N ILE A 118 -9.18 -24.03 1.60
CA ILE A 118 -9.42 -23.61 2.98
C ILE A 118 -10.47 -22.50 3.06
N GLU A 119 -11.18 -22.45 4.18
CA GLU A 119 -12.04 -21.33 4.57
C GLU A 119 -11.85 -21.08 6.07
N LEU A 120 -11.36 -19.89 6.42
CA LEU A 120 -11.03 -19.48 7.79
C LEU A 120 -11.96 -18.36 8.25
N HIS A 121 -12.38 -18.46 9.51
CA HIS A 121 -13.32 -17.54 10.16
C HIS A 121 -12.65 -16.84 11.33
N GLY A 122 -12.70 -15.51 11.33
CA GLY A 122 -12.08 -14.65 12.32
C GLY A 122 -10.62 -14.32 12.01
N PHE A 123 -10.18 -13.16 12.51
CA PHE A 123 -8.83 -12.64 12.26
C PHE A 123 -7.72 -13.57 12.75
N GLU A 124 -7.84 -14.12 13.96
CA GLU A 124 -6.76 -14.95 14.54
C GLU A 124 -6.50 -16.22 13.71
N ALA A 125 -7.55 -16.88 13.21
CA ALA A 125 -7.39 -18.06 12.36
C ALA A 125 -6.65 -17.72 11.04
N PHE A 126 -7.01 -16.61 10.41
CA PHE A 126 -6.28 -16.11 9.23
C PHE A 126 -4.82 -15.77 9.56
N TYR A 127 -4.59 -15.06 10.66
CA TYR A 127 -3.26 -14.62 11.06
C TYR A 127 -2.32 -15.80 11.36
N ASP A 128 -2.81 -16.80 12.09
CA ASP A 128 -2.03 -17.99 12.43
C ASP A 128 -1.62 -18.74 11.15
N GLU A 129 -2.54 -18.91 10.19
CA GLU A 129 -2.28 -19.56 8.91
C GLU A 129 -1.18 -18.85 8.10
N ILE A 130 -1.25 -17.52 7.93
CA ILE A 130 -0.22 -16.78 7.17
C ILE A 130 1.11 -16.70 7.91
N ASN A 131 1.10 -16.73 9.24
CA ASN A 131 2.31 -16.68 10.06
C ASN A 131 3.04 -18.03 10.04
N GLU A 132 2.31 -19.15 10.06
CA GLU A 132 2.88 -20.49 9.91
C GLU A 132 3.46 -20.72 8.51
N HIS A 133 2.85 -20.12 7.48
CA HIS A 133 3.27 -20.24 6.08
C HIS A 133 4.02 -19.02 5.57
N LYS A 134 4.68 -18.25 6.45
CA LYS A 134 5.47 -17.10 6.05
C LYS A 134 6.62 -17.53 5.14
N PHE A 135 6.77 -16.84 4.00
CA PHE A 135 7.91 -17.01 3.10
C PHE A 135 8.50 -15.65 2.72
N ASP A 136 9.81 -15.63 2.51
CA ASP A 136 10.51 -14.42 2.10
C ASP A 136 10.40 -14.22 0.59
N ILE A 137 9.82 -13.08 0.19
CA ILE A 137 9.72 -12.70 -1.21
C ILE A 137 10.86 -11.75 -1.62
N ALA A 138 11.29 -11.86 -2.86
CA ALA A 138 12.18 -10.90 -3.50
C ALA A 138 11.40 -9.73 -4.11
N SER A 139 10.20 -9.97 -4.64
CA SER A 139 9.37 -8.92 -5.22
C SER A 139 7.87 -9.22 -5.21
N LEU A 140 7.08 -8.15 -5.14
CA LEU A 140 5.65 -8.12 -5.40
C LEU A 140 5.37 -7.16 -6.57
N GLU A 141 4.78 -7.67 -7.65
CA GLU A 141 4.22 -6.86 -8.72
C GLU A 141 2.70 -6.87 -8.65
N VAL A 142 2.09 -5.70 -8.47
CA VAL A 142 0.63 -5.51 -8.51
C VAL A 142 0.23 -5.14 -9.94
N THR A 143 -0.39 -6.06 -10.68
CA THR A 143 -0.75 -5.81 -12.08
C THR A 143 -1.97 -4.90 -12.19
N HIS A 144 -3.00 -5.14 -11.39
CA HIS A 144 -4.15 -4.24 -11.27
C HIS A 144 -4.63 -4.20 -9.83
N ASN A 145 -5.03 -3.02 -9.39
CA ASN A 145 -5.70 -2.80 -8.12
C ASN A 145 -6.97 -1.98 -8.40
N ILE A 146 -8.16 -2.58 -8.29
CA ILE A 146 -9.43 -1.95 -8.69
C ILE A 146 -10.48 -2.06 -7.58
N SER A 147 -11.31 -1.04 -7.43
CA SER A 147 -12.41 -1.06 -6.45
C SER A 147 -13.65 -0.35 -6.96
N HIS A 148 -14.84 -0.87 -6.62
CA HIS A 148 -16.13 -0.23 -6.89
C HIS A 148 -17.16 -0.60 -5.82
N GLY A 149 -17.80 0.41 -5.23
CA GLY A 149 -18.84 0.19 -4.20
C GLY A 149 -18.27 -0.55 -2.99
N LYS A 150 -18.79 -1.74 -2.68
CA LYS A 150 -18.29 -2.62 -1.60
C LYS A 150 -17.29 -3.67 -2.07
N LEU A 151 -16.95 -3.70 -3.35
CA LEU A 151 -16.10 -4.74 -3.93
C LEU A 151 -14.75 -4.16 -4.33
N GLY A 152 -13.72 -4.98 -4.23
CA GLY A 152 -12.39 -4.70 -4.76
C GLY A 152 -11.74 -5.97 -5.28
N ALA A 153 -10.76 -5.79 -6.14
CA ALA A 153 -9.92 -6.89 -6.61
C ALA A 153 -8.50 -6.38 -6.81
N VAL A 154 -7.54 -7.21 -6.45
CA VAL A 154 -6.13 -6.99 -6.71
C VAL A 154 -5.53 -8.30 -7.20
N HIS A 155 -4.66 -8.22 -8.20
CA HIS A 155 -3.96 -9.40 -8.71
C HIS A 155 -2.56 -9.02 -9.17
N GLY A 156 -1.70 -10.02 -9.21
CA GLY A 156 -0.31 -9.80 -9.48
C GLY A 156 0.54 -11.05 -9.37
N THR A 157 1.84 -10.82 -9.26
CA THR A 157 2.85 -11.87 -9.15
C THR A 157 3.74 -11.59 -7.95
N GLN A 158 3.98 -12.61 -7.15
CA GLN A 158 5.02 -12.63 -6.12
C GLN A 158 6.15 -13.53 -6.58
N ILE A 159 7.38 -13.09 -6.36
CA ILE A 159 8.59 -13.89 -6.62
C ILE A 159 9.27 -14.13 -5.29
N ALA A 160 9.41 -15.39 -4.91
CA ALA A 160 10.14 -15.80 -3.71
C ALA A 160 11.66 -15.57 -3.87
N GLN A 161 12.41 -15.50 -2.77
CA GLN A 161 13.87 -15.32 -2.85
C GLN A 161 14.60 -16.47 -3.58
N ASN A 162 14.01 -17.66 -3.61
CA ASN A 162 14.51 -18.81 -4.35
C ASN A 162 14.16 -18.78 -5.85
N GLY A 163 13.36 -17.81 -6.30
CA GLY A 163 12.92 -17.65 -7.70
C GLY A 163 11.54 -18.24 -8.01
N ASP A 164 10.91 -18.95 -7.09
CA ASP A 164 9.57 -19.50 -7.31
C ASP A 164 8.55 -18.38 -7.52
N SER A 165 7.61 -18.61 -8.44
CA SER A 165 6.61 -17.62 -8.82
C SER A 165 5.23 -18.02 -8.30
N VAL A 166 4.57 -17.07 -7.65
CA VAL A 166 3.18 -17.20 -7.21
C VAL A 166 2.34 -16.15 -7.93
N TYR A 167 1.38 -16.61 -8.72
CA TYR A 167 0.37 -15.75 -9.34
C TYR A 167 -0.86 -15.74 -8.45
N PHE A 168 -1.36 -14.55 -8.12
CA PHE A 168 -2.50 -14.43 -7.21
C PHE A 168 -3.57 -13.49 -7.77
N ALA A 169 -4.81 -13.74 -7.38
CA ALA A 169 -5.92 -12.80 -7.51
C ALA A 169 -6.79 -12.86 -6.25
N ASP A 170 -6.93 -11.71 -5.59
CA ASP A 170 -7.68 -11.55 -4.36
C ASP A 170 -8.89 -10.64 -4.59
N PHE A 171 -10.07 -11.14 -4.22
CA PHE A 171 -11.32 -10.41 -4.27
C PHE A 171 -11.73 -10.00 -2.87
N PHE A 172 -11.94 -8.70 -2.68
CA PHE A 172 -12.26 -8.08 -1.40
C PHE A 172 -13.73 -7.68 -1.35
N GLU A 173 -14.39 -8.07 -0.26
CA GLU A 173 -15.72 -7.57 0.12
C GLU A 173 -15.60 -6.71 1.38
N PHE A 174 -15.97 -5.44 1.25
CA PHE A 174 -15.98 -4.47 2.35
C PHE A 174 -17.34 -4.47 3.05
N GLU A 175 -17.36 -4.22 4.37
CA GLU A 175 -18.59 -4.18 5.16
C GLU A 175 -19.58 -3.10 4.66
N SER A 176 -19.08 -2.00 4.09
CA SER A 176 -19.88 -0.86 3.66
C SER A 176 -19.30 -0.10 2.45
N HIS A 177 -20.08 0.86 1.94
CA HIS A 177 -19.64 1.77 0.88
C HIS A 177 -18.69 2.87 1.39
N SER A 178 -18.47 2.96 2.71
CA SER A 178 -17.61 3.97 3.32
C SER A 178 -16.19 3.92 2.75
N LYS A 179 -15.54 5.09 2.73
CA LYS A 179 -14.12 5.22 2.39
C LYS A 179 -13.21 4.49 3.38
N ASN A 180 -13.64 4.38 4.63
CA ASN A 180 -12.89 3.72 5.71
C ASN A 180 -13.51 2.37 6.10
N ALA A 181 -14.26 1.74 5.18
CA ALA A 181 -14.88 0.45 5.45
C ALA A 181 -13.79 -0.61 5.67
N LYS A 182 -13.97 -1.45 6.69
CA LYS A 182 -13.13 -2.62 6.90
C LYS A 182 -13.47 -3.74 5.93
N VAL A 183 -12.51 -4.62 5.69
CA VAL A 183 -12.68 -5.81 4.87
C VAL A 183 -13.41 -6.88 5.67
N LYS A 184 -14.50 -7.39 5.12
CA LYS A 184 -15.31 -8.45 5.72
C LYS A 184 -14.97 -9.83 5.17
N LYS A 185 -14.67 -9.93 3.88
CA LYS A 185 -14.31 -11.20 3.26
C LYS A 185 -13.24 -10.99 2.19
N ILE A 186 -12.30 -11.93 2.11
CA ILE A 186 -11.38 -12.06 0.99
C ILE A 186 -11.52 -13.46 0.40
N THR A 187 -11.62 -13.54 -0.93
CA THR A 187 -11.50 -14.79 -1.68
C THR A 187 -10.24 -14.74 -2.53
N SER A 188 -9.31 -15.65 -2.27
CA SER A 188 -7.99 -15.72 -2.89
C SER A 188 -7.89 -16.88 -3.87
N TYR A 189 -7.35 -16.60 -5.06
CA TYR A 189 -6.96 -17.61 -6.05
C TYR A 189 -5.46 -17.54 -6.22
N VAL A 190 -4.78 -18.67 -6.02
CA VAL A 190 -3.32 -18.74 -6.02
C VAL A 190 -2.87 -19.87 -6.95
N ILE A 191 -1.91 -19.58 -7.82
CA ILE A 191 -1.25 -20.54 -8.69
C ILE A 191 0.25 -20.47 -8.40
N MET A 192 0.81 -21.59 -7.96
CA MET A 192 2.24 -21.72 -7.67
C MET A 192 2.90 -22.48 -8.81
N ASN A 193 3.94 -21.91 -9.39
CA ASN A 193 4.84 -22.65 -10.28
C ASN A 193 6.14 -22.90 -9.51
N GLU A 194 6.42 -24.17 -9.24
CA GLU A 194 7.75 -24.59 -8.79
C GLU A 194 8.73 -24.28 -9.93
N GLY A 195 9.78 -23.51 -9.64
CA GLY A 195 10.84 -23.25 -10.62
C GLY A 195 11.43 -24.57 -11.12
N GLU A 196 11.67 -24.67 -12.43
CA GLU A 196 12.39 -25.81 -13.01
C GLU A 196 13.72 -25.98 -12.26
N SER A 197 13.82 -27.06 -11.47
CA SER A 197 15.01 -27.44 -10.69
C SER A 197 16.13 -27.94 -11.58
#